data_AF-A0A1Y2ATN2-F1
#
_entry.id   AF-A0A1Y2ATN2-F1
#
_cell.length_a   1.000
_cell.length_b   1.000
_cell.length_c   1.000
_cell.angle_alpha   90.00
_cell.angle_beta   90.00
_cell.angle_gamma   90.00
#
_symmetry.space_group_name_H-M   'P 1'
#
loop_
_entity.id
_entity.type
_entity.pdbx_description
1 polymer ?
#
loop_
_entity_poly.entity_id
_entity_poly.type
_entity_poly.pdbx_seq_one_letter_code
_entity_poly.pdbx_strand_id
1 'polypeptide(L)'
;MRTIFESQLNADQYQAYQQLYNDNLRYKKYFIEENRGQRTIMEWLFSRGTNYTCYIQYLYSLNEEQKIENTIDKIRTVVYAIHKPFQFTFFYWTILIFVLYKFNFKNKVLKIISAHLLFRSLGDILDKFGDLYPRYFSNKYTDQLMHDSNHIECSYEVASPEHYPFRWFLTRQIGCTFWLMGEIVADWYSLIRTREIVKSKKTIWYVYATCGLFNFSKIALIFHHWFFFITKIYDENGVYNNEEFGKFYNVYWVMQLIIIYASLFYDISVYYVLKKYSFQISISGVSFVKKFKTYSTYRIYVTALVSAIFLPMISLTIFARLYYYYVLKLKNLDFSFEEIKISITNLQYFIIFIDQILLSYSNENSDSSKKSNKSNKSNNSTRSYSKNSLTKKIRSPNENNSIKTLINNQMITLINHIN
;
A
#
# COMPACT_ATOMS: atom_id res chain seq x y z
N MET A 1 12.21 48.49 10.88
CA MET A 1 11.63 48.71 9.54
C MET A 1 10.18 48.27 9.64
N ARG A 2 9.20 49.16 9.39
CA ARG A 2 7.78 48.76 9.42
C ARG A 2 7.50 47.82 8.25
N THR A 3 6.74 46.77 8.48
CA THR A 3 6.28 45.91 7.38
C THR A 3 5.27 46.67 6.51
N ILE A 4 5.09 46.26 5.25
CA ILE A 4 4.08 46.87 4.35
C ILE A 4 2.70 46.80 5.02
N PHE A 5 2.37 45.67 5.65
CA PHE A 5 1.15 45.50 6.42
C PHE A 5 1.01 46.55 7.53
N GLU A 6 2.05 46.76 8.35
CA GLU A 6 2.02 47.77 9.42
C GLU A 6 1.83 49.20 8.88
N SER A 7 2.29 49.48 7.66
CA SER A 7 2.11 50.79 7.03
C SER A 7 0.67 51.06 6.57
N GLN A 8 -0.15 50.01 6.42
CA GLN A 8 -1.54 50.09 6.02
C GLN A 8 -2.51 50.25 7.21
N LEU A 9 -2.04 50.01 8.44
CA LEU A 9 -2.87 50.13 9.65
C LEU A 9 -3.00 51.60 10.08
N ASN A 10 -4.20 51.98 10.52
CA ASN A 10 -4.38 53.26 11.21
C ASN A 10 -3.78 53.22 12.63
N ALA A 11 -3.75 54.35 13.33
CA ALA A 11 -3.09 54.44 14.64
C ALA A 11 -3.68 53.48 15.70
N ASP A 12 -5.01 53.36 15.77
CA ASP A 12 -5.69 52.49 16.75
C ASP A 12 -5.48 51.01 16.43
N GLN A 13 -5.58 50.64 15.16
CA GLN A 13 -5.29 49.29 14.66
C GLN A 13 -3.84 48.90 14.93
N TYR A 14 -2.90 49.84 14.72
CA TYR A 14 -1.50 49.61 15.01
C TYR A 14 -1.27 49.40 16.51
N GLN A 15 -1.92 50.16 17.40
CA GLN A 15 -1.85 49.94 18.84
C GLN A 15 -2.39 48.57 19.25
N ALA A 16 -3.56 48.17 18.73
CA ALA A 16 -4.14 46.85 18.98
C ALA A 16 -3.23 45.72 18.47
N TYR A 17 -2.61 45.90 17.30
CA TYR A 17 -1.63 44.97 16.74
C TYR A 17 -0.38 44.85 17.63
N GLN A 18 0.17 45.97 18.12
CA GLN A 18 1.33 45.97 19.02
C GLN A 18 1.01 45.30 20.36
N GLN A 19 -0.20 45.52 20.90
CA GLN A 19 -0.66 44.83 22.09
C GLN A 19 -0.71 43.31 21.87
N LEU A 20 -1.34 42.87 20.77
CA LEU A 20 -1.40 41.46 20.40
C LEU A 20 -0.01 40.83 20.20
N TYR A 21 0.92 41.58 19.60
CA TYR A 21 2.32 41.17 19.44
C TYR A 21 3.00 40.90 20.78
N ASN A 22 2.86 41.84 21.73
CA ASN A 22 3.45 41.76 23.07
C ASN A 22 2.85 40.61 23.90
N ASP A 23 1.52 40.46 23.86
CA ASP A 23 0.80 39.39 24.58
C ASP A 23 1.24 37.98 24.11
N ASN A 24 1.68 37.86 22.86
CA ASN A 24 2.09 36.60 22.26
C ASN A 24 3.61 36.38 22.20
N LEU A 25 4.43 37.31 22.72
CA LEU A 25 5.89 37.28 22.59
C LEU A 25 6.52 35.96 23.06
N ARG A 26 5.90 35.28 24.04
CA ARG A 26 6.30 33.94 24.52
C ARG A 26 6.35 32.86 23.44
N TYR A 27 5.59 33.03 22.34
CA TYR A 27 5.56 32.07 21.24
C TYR A 27 6.69 32.28 20.23
N LYS A 28 7.38 33.42 20.25
CA LYS A 28 8.48 33.74 19.32
C LYS A 28 9.57 32.66 19.32
N LYS A 29 9.84 32.02 20.46
CA LYS A 29 10.82 30.92 20.58
C LYS A 29 10.51 29.67 19.75
N TYR A 30 9.29 29.51 19.26
CA TYR A 30 8.89 28.39 18.39
C TYR A 30 9.03 28.71 16.89
N PHE A 31 9.64 29.85 16.54
CA PHE A 31 9.85 30.27 15.16
C PHE A 31 11.34 30.23 14.82
N ILE A 32 11.64 29.82 13.60
CA ILE A 32 13.00 29.74 13.06
C ILE A 32 13.23 30.97 12.18
N GLU A 33 13.51 32.11 12.81
CA GLU A 33 13.72 33.39 12.11
C GLU A 33 15.18 33.61 11.70
N GLU A 34 16.13 33.11 12.50
CA GLU A 34 17.56 33.35 12.34
C GLU A 34 18.37 32.05 12.39
N ASN A 35 19.53 32.06 11.71
CA ASN A 35 20.49 30.95 11.64
C ASN A 35 19.84 29.63 11.21
N ARG A 36 18.95 29.69 10.21
CA ARG A 36 18.10 28.57 9.76
C ARG A 36 18.89 27.31 9.40
N GLY A 37 20.05 27.47 8.76
CA GLY A 37 20.94 26.37 8.39
C GLY A 37 21.64 25.67 9.56
N GLN A 38 21.69 26.28 10.74
CA GLN A 38 22.28 25.71 11.95
C GLN A 38 21.25 25.06 12.88
N ARG A 39 19.94 25.19 12.57
CA ARG A 39 18.87 24.62 13.40
C ARG A 39 18.82 23.12 13.27
N THR A 40 18.59 22.47 14.40
CA THR A 40 18.44 21.02 14.50
C THR A 40 17.14 20.55 13.84
N ILE A 41 17.09 19.28 13.45
CA ILE A 41 15.87 18.66 12.89
C ILE A 41 14.70 18.77 13.87
N MET A 42 14.95 18.62 15.19
CA MET A 42 13.90 18.73 16.20
C MET A 42 13.32 20.15 16.30
N GLU A 43 14.16 21.18 16.21
CA GLU A 43 13.67 22.56 16.15
C GLU A 43 12.78 22.77 14.92
N TRP A 44 13.15 22.25 13.76
CA TRP A 44 12.32 22.29 12.55
C TRP A 44 11.01 21.52 12.68
N LEU A 45 11.04 20.33 13.30
CA LEU A 45 9.84 19.53 13.52
C LEU A 45 8.84 20.22 14.46
N PHE A 46 9.32 20.91 15.49
CA PHE A 46 8.45 21.56 16.46
C PHE A 46 8.25 23.07 16.21
N SER A 47 8.77 23.59 15.10
CA SER A 47 8.56 24.98 14.73
C SER A 47 7.11 25.22 14.29
N ARG A 48 6.65 26.46 14.51
CA ARG A 48 5.35 26.95 14.02
C ARG A 48 5.47 27.69 12.69
N GLY A 49 6.69 28.06 12.30
CA GLY A 49 6.93 28.88 11.15
C GLY A 49 8.38 29.37 11.05
N THR A 50 8.68 30.03 9.95
CA THR A 50 9.94 30.75 9.71
C THR A 50 9.80 32.25 9.92
N ASN A 51 8.59 32.78 10.11
CA ASN A 51 8.33 34.21 10.35
C ASN A 51 7.28 34.42 11.46
N TYR A 52 7.67 35.02 12.59
CA TYR A 52 6.78 35.28 13.72
C TYR A 52 5.78 36.42 13.43
N THR A 53 6.20 37.43 12.66
CA THR A 53 5.31 38.53 12.24
C THR A 53 4.13 38.01 11.42
N CYS A 54 4.35 37.04 10.53
CA CYS A 54 3.26 36.39 9.78
C CYS A 54 2.24 35.69 10.69
N TYR A 55 2.69 35.13 11.82
CA TYR A 55 1.79 34.56 12.82
C TYR A 55 0.94 35.63 13.50
N ILE A 56 1.51 36.77 13.87
CA ILE A 56 0.75 37.87 14.49
C ILE A 56 -0.23 38.50 13.50
N GLN A 57 0.17 38.69 12.25
CA GLN A 57 -0.74 39.16 11.19
C GLN A 57 -1.93 38.21 11.01
N TYR A 58 -1.68 36.90 11.01
CA TYR A 58 -2.75 35.90 10.97
C TYR A 58 -3.65 35.97 12.21
N LEU A 59 -3.10 36.08 13.43
CA LEU A 59 -3.93 36.21 14.63
C LEU A 59 -4.79 37.47 14.62
N TYR A 60 -4.25 38.57 14.10
CA TYR A 60 -4.94 39.85 13.98
C TYR A 60 -6.08 39.80 12.94
N SER A 61 -5.93 39.01 11.87
CA SER A 61 -6.98 38.86 10.85
C SER A 61 -8.13 37.95 11.26
N LEU A 62 -7.98 37.18 12.34
CA LEU A 62 -9.03 36.27 12.82
C LEU A 62 -10.14 36.98 13.59
N ASN A 63 -11.38 36.76 13.18
CA ASN A 63 -12.55 37.06 14.01
C ASN A 63 -12.81 35.96 15.06
N GLU A 64 -13.72 36.22 16.02
CA GLU A 64 -14.04 35.24 17.07
C GLU A 64 -14.66 33.94 16.52
N GLU A 65 -15.49 34.04 15.47
CA GLU A 65 -16.10 32.87 14.83
C GLU A 65 -15.04 31.92 14.23
N GLN A 66 -14.05 32.46 13.52
CA GLN A 66 -12.95 31.68 12.96
C GLN A 66 -12.06 31.05 14.04
N LYS A 67 -11.88 31.70 15.20
CA LYS A 67 -11.16 31.09 16.34
C LYS A 67 -11.90 29.84 16.85
N ILE A 68 -13.22 29.91 16.94
CA ILE A 68 -14.07 28.78 17.32
C ILE A 68 -14.03 27.69 16.24
N GLU A 69 -14.20 28.07 14.96
CA GLU A 69 -14.14 27.15 13.82
C GLU A 69 -12.81 26.38 13.77
N ASN A 70 -11.67 27.07 13.97
CA ASN A 70 -10.36 26.44 14.06
C ASN A 70 -10.24 25.39 15.18
N THR A 71 -10.98 25.57 16.27
CA THR A 71 -11.01 24.61 17.38
C THR A 71 -11.90 23.42 17.02
N ILE A 72 -13.06 23.67 16.42
CA ILE A 72 -13.97 22.64 15.91
C ILE A 72 -13.26 21.77 14.87
N ASP A 73 -12.51 22.37 13.95
CA ASP A 73 -11.79 21.65 12.90
C ASP A 73 -10.74 20.69 13.45
N LYS A 74 -10.04 21.07 14.53
CA LYS A 74 -9.09 20.17 15.22
C LYS A 74 -9.81 18.94 15.78
N ILE A 75 -10.92 19.15 16.49
CA ILE A 75 -11.74 18.06 17.04
C ILE A 75 -12.28 17.17 15.93
N ARG A 76 -12.84 17.77 14.87
CA ARG A 76 -13.36 17.06 13.69
C ARG A 76 -12.28 16.22 13.03
N THR A 77 -11.06 16.75 12.92
CA THR A 77 -9.91 16.05 12.34
C THR A 77 -9.52 14.83 13.17
N VAL A 78 -9.48 14.95 14.50
CA VAL A 78 -9.22 13.80 15.39
C VAL A 78 -10.28 12.72 15.21
N VAL A 79 -11.56 13.09 15.19
CA VAL A 79 -12.68 12.15 14.98
C VAL A 79 -12.56 11.46 13.60
N TYR A 80 -12.27 12.22 12.55
CA TYR A 80 -12.09 11.68 11.21
C TYR A 80 -10.87 10.78 11.09
N ALA A 81 -9.77 11.10 11.79
CA ALA A 81 -8.59 10.24 11.84
C ALA A 81 -8.93 8.88 12.48
N ILE A 82 -9.64 8.88 13.61
CA ILE A 82 -10.09 7.65 14.29
C ILE A 82 -11.04 6.83 13.40
N HIS A 83 -11.83 7.49 12.55
CA HIS A 83 -12.75 6.83 11.63
C HIS A 83 -12.07 6.22 10.38
N LYS A 84 -10.82 6.59 10.06
CA LYS A 84 -10.12 6.13 8.85
C LYS A 84 -10.06 4.62 8.65
N PRO A 85 -9.80 3.77 9.67
CA PRO A 85 -9.77 2.32 9.50
C PRO A 85 -11.08 1.74 8.95
N PHE A 86 -12.23 2.37 9.24
CA PHE A 86 -13.54 1.95 8.74
C PHE A 86 -13.82 2.43 7.32
N GLN A 87 -13.15 3.51 6.87
CA GLN A 87 -13.21 4.02 5.50
C GLN A 87 -12.23 3.30 4.56
N PHE A 88 -11.32 2.50 5.10
CA PHE A 88 -10.35 1.77 4.30
C PHE A 88 -11.05 0.85 3.30
N THR A 89 -10.65 0.92 2.04
CA THR A 89 -11.31 0.25 0.91
C THR A 89 -11.50 -1.26 1.13
N PHE A 90 -10.57 -1.91 1.83
CA PHE A 90 -10.62 -3.36 2.08
C PHE A 90 -11.19 -3.75 3.45
N PHE A 91 -11.72 -2.81 4.23
CA PHE A 91 -12.24 -3.08 5.56
C PHE A 91 -13.36 -4.14 5.56
N TYR A 92 -14.40 -3.91 4.75
CA TYR A 92 -15.53 -4.85 4.64
C TYR A 92 -15.13 -6.20 4.06
N TRP A 93 -14.22 -6.22 3.09
CA TRP A 93 -13.66 -7.45 2.53
C TRP A 93 -12.89 -8.25 3.57
N THR A 94 -12.15 -7.56 4.45
CA THR A 94 -11.41 -8.19 5.53
C THR A 94 -12.35 -8.83 6.56
N ILE A 95 -13.41 -8.11 6.97
CA ILE A 95 -14.44 -8.67 7.86
C ILE A 95 -15.08 -9.91 7.23
N LEU A 96 -15.44 -9.86 5.95
CA LEU A 96 -16.02 -11.00 5.24
C LEU A 96 -15.09 -12.23 5.29
N ILE A 97 -13.80 -12.06 5.01
CA ILE A 97 -12.82 -13.15 5.13
C ILE A 97 -12.69 -13.65 6.57
N PHE A 98 -12.71 -12.76 7.56
CA PHE A 98 -12.63 -13.15 8.97
C PHE A 98 -13.82 -14.03 9.37
N VAL A 99 -15.03 -13.68 8.92
CA VAL A 99 -16.24 -14.47 9.15
C VAL A 99 -16.16 -15.83 8.44
N LEU A 100 -15.76 -15.87 7.16
CA LEU A 100 -15.63 -17.11 6.40
C LEU A 100 -14.65 -18.10 7.04
N TYR A 101 -13.54 -17.60 7.59
CA TYR A 101 -12.55 -18.42 8.31
C TYR A 101 -12.87 -18.62 9.80
N LYS A 102 -14.06 -18.22 10.26
CA LYS A 102 -14.49 -18.32 11.67
C LYS A 102 -13.46 -17.74 12.64
N PHE A 103 -12.84 -16.62 12.27
CA PHE A 103 -11.79 -15.93 13.04
C PHE A 103 -10.58 -16.82 13.40
N ASN A 104 -10.27 -17.84 12.60
CA ASN A 104 -9.14 -18.72 12.85
C ASN A 104 -7.79 -18.07 12.43
N PHE A 105 -7.26 -17.18 13.28
CA PHE A 105 -5.97 -16.49 13.08
C PHE A 105 -4.74 -17.40 13.09
N LYS A 106 -4.90 -18.73 13.26
CA LYS A 106 -3.81 -19.68 12.99
C LYS A 106 -3.51 -19.79 11.49
N ASN A 107 -4.47 -19.47 10.62
CA ASN A 107 -4.26 -19.46 9.17
C ASN A 107 -3.27 -18.36 8.78
N LYS A 108 -2.22 -18.73 8.03
CA LYS A 108 -1.16 -17.82 7.56
C LYS A 108 -1.73 -16.68 6.71
N VAL A 109 -2.71 -16.94 5.86
CA VAL A 109 -3.32 -15.90 5.02
C VAL A 109 -4.06 -14.86 5.86
N LEU A 110 -4.77 -15.30 6.91
CA LEU A 110 -5.49 -14.38 7.79
C LEU A 110 -4.54 -13.43 8.51
N LYS A 111 -3.35 -13.90 8.89
CA LYS A 111 -2.29 -13.06 9.48
C LYS A 111 -1.81 -11.99 8.51
N ILE A 112 -1.60 -12.33 7.23
CA ILE A 112 -1.18 -11.39 6.19
C ILE A 112 -2.25 -10.32 5.98
N ILE A 113 -3.51 -10.72 5.80
CA ILE A 113 -4.62 -9.78 5.60
C ILE A 113 -4.78 -8.86 6.82
N SER A 114 -4.66 -9.39 8.04
CA SER A 114 -4.74 -8.60 9.27
C SER A 114 -3.60 -7.57 9.37
N ALA A 115 -2.36 -7.98 9.06
CA ALA A 115 -1.20 -7.10 9.08
C ALA A 115 -1.27 -6.03 7.98
N HIS A 116 -1.72 -6.39 6.78
CA HIS A 116 -1.98 -5.44 5.69
C HIS A 116 -3.01 -4.38 6.12
N LEU A 117 -4.16 -4.81 6.66
CA LEU A 117 -5.20 -3.91 7.17
C LEU A 117 -4.65 -2.97 8.25
N LEU A 118 -3.92 -3.51 9.22
CA LEU A 118 -3.35 -2.73 10.33
C LEU A 118 -2.39 -1.66 9.81
N PHE A 119 -1.41 -2.04 9.00
CA PHE A 119 -0.40 -1.11 8.51
C PHE A 119 -0.98 -0.05 7.56
N ARG A 120 -1.88 -0.44 6.64
CA ARG A 120 -2.56 0.54 5.77
C ARG A 120 -3.42 1.51 6.56
N SER A 121 -4.19 1.01 7.54
CA SER A 121 -5.04 1.85 8.39
C SER A 121 -4.21 2.82 9.25
N LEU A 122 -3.06 2.38 9.77
CA LEU A 122 -2.14 3.28 10.51
C LEU A 122 -1.59 4.39 9.61
N GLY A 123 -1.23 4.08 8.36
CA GLY A 123 -0.84 5.08 7.38
C GLY A 123 -1.94 6.11 7.12
N ASP A 124 -3.19 5.65 6.92
CA ASP A 124 -4.34 6.53 6.69
C ASP A 124 -4.66 7.42 7.90
N ILE A 125 -4.52 6.88 9.12
CA ILE A 125 -4.67 7.63 10.38
C ILE A 125 -3.63 8.74 10.46
N LEU A 126 -2.35 8.41 10.22
CA LEU A 126 -1.25 9.37 10.31
C LEU A 126 -1.35 10.47 9.26
N ASP A 127 -1.73 10.10 8.03
CA ASP A 127 -2.02 11.06 6.96
C ASP A 127 -3.12 12.04 7.40
N LYS A 128 -4.22 11.52 7.97
CA LYS A 128 -5.32 12.37 8.45
C LYS A 128 -4.94 13.23 9.65
N PHE A 129 -4.08 12.74 10.55
CA PHE A 129 -3.53 13.56 11.64
C PHE A 129 -2.63 14.69 11.14
N GLY A 130 -2.07 14.58 9.93
CA GLY A 130 -1.40 15.68 9.27
C GLY A 130 -2.28 16.93 9.13
N ASP A 131 -3.60 16.76 8.98
CA ASP A 131 -4.55 17.88 8.86
C ASP A 131 -4.73 18.68 10.16
N LEU A 132 -4.19 18.20 11.29
CA LEU A 132 -4.10 19.01 12.52
C LEU A 132 -3.12 20.19 12.39
N TYR A 133 -2.31 20.19 11.34
CA TYR A 133 -1.31 21.20 11.03
C TYR A 133 -1.62 21.91 9.70
N PRO A 134 -2.76 22.61 9.58
CA PRO A 134 -3.20 23.23 8.32
C PRO A 134 -2.44 24.53 8.00
N ARG A 135 -1.62 25.04 8.92
CA ARG A 135 -0.97 26.35 8.80
C ARG A 135 0.48 26.29 9.26
N TYR A 136 1.35 26.91 8.49
CA TYR A 136 2.77 27.10 8.80
C TYR A 136 3.14 28.51 8.35
N PHE A 137 3.65 29.33 9.27
CA PHE A 137 3.82 30.76 9.02
C PHE A 137 5.17 31.02 8.38
N SER A 138 5.19 31.25 7.06
CA SER A 138 6.42 31.42 6.29
C SER A 138 6.37 32.60 5.33
N ASN A 139 7.52 32.93 4.77
CA ASN A 139 7.65 33.95 3.74
C ASN A 139 7.32 33.37 2.36
N LYS A 140 6.81 34.21 1.45
CA LYS A 140 6.65 33.91 0.03
C LYS A 140 7.14 35.10 -0.79
N TYR A 141 7.84 34.84 -1.90
CA TYR A 141 8.16 35.89 -2.87
C TYR A 141 6.90 36.29 -3.63
N THR A 142 6.64 37.60 -3.76
CA THR A 142 5.53 38.10 -4.56
C THR A 142 5.84 37.89 -6.05
N ASP A 143 4.99 37.13 -6.75
CA ASP A 143 5.17 36.77 -8.17
C ASP A 143 5.04 37.97 -9.14
N GLN A 144 4.83 39.20 -8.65
CA GLN A 144 4.31 40.29 -9.48
C GLN A 144 5.29 40.93 -10.46
N LEU A 145 6.61 40.74 -10.38
CA LEU A 145 7.52 41.08 -11.49
C LEU A 145 8.83 40.30 -11.33
N MET A 146 9.20 39.53 -12.35
CA MET A 146 10.41 38.70 -12.40
C MET A 146 11.75 39.45 -12.21
N HIS A 147 11.74 40.75 -11.92
CA HIS A 147 12.95 41.58 -11.84
C HIS A 147 13.21 42.26 -10.49
N ASP A 148 12.28 42.30 -9.54
CA ASP A 148 12.54 42.93 -8.24
C ASP A 148 12.21 41.98 -7.08
N SER A 149 13.24 41.25 -6.63
CA SER A 149 13.18 40.17 -5.64
C SER A 149 12.93 40.63 -4.20
N ASN A 150 12.55 41.89 -3.99
CA ASN A 150 12.57 42.53 -2.68
C ASN A 150 11.24 42.50 -1.92
N HIS A 151 10.15 42.04 -2.54
CA HIS A 151 8.85 41.94 -1.87
C HIS A 151 8.61 40.54 -1.31
N ILE A 152 8.66 40.47 0.02
CA ILE A 152 8.35 39.29 0.81
C ILE A 152 6.97 39.47 1.43
N GLU A 153 6.07 38.56 1.10
CA GLU A 153 4.73 38.47 1.66
C GLU A 153 4.61 37.31 2.64
N CYS A 154 3.64 37.42 3.54
CA CYS A 154 3.31 36.36 4.48
C CYS A 154 2.45 35.29 3.82
N SER A 155 2.86 34.03 3.96
CA SER A 155 2.07 32.85 3.62
C SER A 155 1.81 32.04 4.88
N TYR A 156 0.54 31.78 5.19
CA TYR A 156 0.13 31.01 6.35
C TYR A 156 -0.67 29.74 6.01
N GLU A 157 -1.19 29.62 4.78
CA GLU A 157 -1.95 28.43 4.37
C GLU A 157 -1.04 27.34 3.80
N VAL A 158 -1.22 26.12 4.28
CA VAL A 158 -0.47 24.93 3.83
C VAL A 158 -1.33 24.20 2.81
N ALA A 159 -1.17 24.54 1.53
CA ALA A 159 -1.88 23.90 0.43
C ALA A 159 -1.54 22.40 0.30
N SER A 160 -0.34 22.01 0.75
CA SER A 160 0.16 20.64 0.59
C SER A 160 1.00 20.21 1.80
N PRO A 161 1.04 18.89 2.16
CA PRO A 161 1.73 18.40 3.36
C PRO A 161 3.20 18.81 3.48
N GLU A 162 3.84 19.12 2.36
CA GLU A 162 5.24 19.51 2.20
C GLU A 162 5.58 20.84 2.88
N HIS A 163 4.63 21.77 2.97
CA HIS A 163 4.91 23.11 3.53
C HIS A 163 4.91 23.13 5.07
N TYR A 164 4.58 22.03 5.75
CA TYR A 164 4.72 21.97 7.20
C TYR A 164 5.71 20.85 7.57
N PRO A 165 6.90 21.17 8.11
CA PRO A 165 7.94 20.22 8.53
C PRO A 165 7.44 18.96 9.28
N PHE A 166 6.68 19.16 10.37
CA PHE A 166 6.08 18.06 11.12
C PHE A 166 5.02 17.28 10.34
N ARG A 167 4.17 17.97 9.57
CA ARG A 167 3.15 17.31 8.73
C ARG A 167 3.83 16.42 7.71
N TRP A 168 4.83 16.94 7.01
CA TRP A 168 5.67 16.16 6.09
C TRP A 168 6.30 14.95 6.77
N PHE A 169 6.93 15.12 7.93
CA PHE A 169 7.49 14.03 8.71
C PHE A 169 6.45 12.96 9.05
N LEU A 170 5.31 13.39 9.58
CA LEU A 170 4.23 12.51 10.04
C LEU A 170 3.60 11.74 8.88
N THR A 171 3.21 12.42 7.81
CA THR A 171 2.46 11.81 6.71
C THR A 171 3.38 11.13 5.68
N ARG A 172 4.50 11.77 5.31
CA ARG A 172 5.36 11.31 4.20
C ARG A 172 6.52 10.45 4.64
N GLN A 173 7.01 10.56 5.88
CA GLN A 173 8.01 9.62 6.38
C GLN A 173 7.34 8.48 7.13
N ILE A 174 6.65 8.76 8.23
CA ILE A 174 6.05 7.71 9.06
C ILE A 174 4.84 7.08 8.35
N GLY A 175 3.88 7.89 7.89
CA GLY A 175 2.67 7.42 7.20
C GLY A 175 3.00 6.59 5.95
N CYS A 176 3.86 7.10 5.08
CA CYS A 176 4.34 6.38 3.89
C CYS A 176 5.05 5.07 4.24
N THR A 177 5.86 5.04 5.31
CA THR A 177 6.48 3.80 5.79
C THR A 177 5.43 2.75 6.14
N PHE A 178 4.39 3.13 6.88
CA PHE A 178 3.30 2.23 7.21
C PHE A 178 2.51 1.76 5.98
N TRP A 179 2.21 2.66 5.03
CA TRP A 179 1.56 2.26 3.78
C TRP A 179 2.39 1.23 3.02
N LEU A 180 3.67 1.52 2.76
CA LEU A 180 4.55 0.64 2.00
C LEU A 180 4.83 -0.69 2.72
N MET A 181 4.92 -0.69 4.07
CA MET A 181 5.01 -1.93 4.84
C MET A 181 3.74 -2.78 4.71
N GLY A 182 2.55 -2.15 4.74
CA GLY A 182 1.29 -2.84 4.49
C GLY A 182 1.24 -3.46 3.09
N GLU A 183 1.80 -2.79 2.10
CA GLU A 183 1.92 -3.33 0.74
C GLU A 183 2.89 -4.51 0.65
N ILE A 184 4.10 -4.39 1.21
CA ILE A 184 5.11 -5.46 1.23
C ILE A 184 4.55 -6.74 1.87
N VAL A 185 3.79 -6.59 2.96
CA VAL A 185 3.13 -7.71 3.63
C VAL A 185 2.10 -8.38 2.72
N ALA A 186 1.30 -7.59 1.99
CA ALA A 186 0.32 -8.13 1.05
C ALA A 186 1.00 -8.84 -0.14
N ASP A 187 2.14 -8.34 -0.62
CA ASP A 187 2.88 -8.95 -1.74
C ASP A 187 3.39 -10.37 -1.42
N TRP A 188 3.64 -10.67 -0.14
CA TRP A 188 3.99 -12.04 0.31
C TRP A 188 2.87 -13.06 0.09
N TYR A 189 1.63 -12.61 -0.08
CA TYR A 189 0.50 -13.48 -0.37
C TYR A 189 0.73 -14.32 -1.63
N SER A 190 1.06 -13.67 -2.75
CA SER A 190 1.26 -14.33 -4.05
C SER A 190 2.42 -15.33 -4.00
N LEU A 191 3.47 -15.01 -3.25
CA LEU A 191 4.62 -15.88 -3.03
C LEU A 191 4.23 -17.14 -2.25
N ILE A 192 3.52 -16.97 -1.13
CA ILE A 192 3.06 -18.08 -0.28
C ILE A 192 2.11 -18.98 -1.06
N ARG A 193 1.19 -18.38 -1.83
CA ARG A 193 0.25 -19.15 -2.64
C ARG A 193 0.95 -19.97 -3.72
N THR A 194 1.92 -19.37 -4.39
CA THR A 194 2.72 -20.07 -5.42
C THR A 194 3.51 -21.22 -4.80
N ARG A 195 4.06 -21.02 -3.58
CA ARG A 195 4.79 -22.06 -2.84
C ARG A 195 3.95 -23.27 -2.52
N GLU A 196 2.67 -23.09 -2.19
CA GLU A 196 1.77 -24.21 -1.90
C GLU A 196 1.47 -25.07 -3.13
N ILE A 197 1.46 -24.46 -4.32
CA ILE A 197 1.15 -25.14 -5.59
C ILE A 197 2.40 -25.81 -6.17
N VAL A 198 3.58 -25.19 -6.01
CA VAL A 198 4.82 -25.59 -6.67
C VAL A 198 5.61 -26.57 -5.82
N LYS A 199 5.73 -27.82 -6.29
CA LYS A 199 6.53 -28.85 -5.60
C LYS A 199 8.04 -28.72 -5.82
N SER A 200 8.50 -28.11 -6.92
CA SER A 200 9.94 -28.05 -7.22
C SER A 200 10.61 -26.80 -6.62
N LYS A 201 11.72 -27.04 -5.91
CA LYS A 201 12.52 -25.97 -5.27
C LYS A 201 13.26 -25.09 -6.30
N LYS A 202 13.57 -25.60 -7.49
CA LYS A 202 14.34 -24.85 -8.51
C LYS A 202 13.50 -23.78 -9.20
N THR A 203 12.25 -24.07 -9.59
CA THR A 203 11.43 -23.09 -10.33
C THR A 203 10.92 -21.95 -9.44
N ILE A 204 10.64 -22.22 -8.17
CA ILE A 204 10.15 -21.20 -7.24
C ILE A 204 11.22 -20.14 -6.91
N TRP A 205 12.50 -20.44 -7.12
CA TRP A 205 13.60 -19.49 -6.88
C TRP A 205 13.42 -18.18 -7.67
N TYR A 206 12.97 -18.24 -8.92
CA TYR A 206 12.69 -17.04 -9.72
C TYR A 206 11.61 -16.15 -9.11
N VAL A 207 10.61 -16.76 -8.45
CA VAL A 207 9.54 -16.03 -7.77
C VAL A 207 10.07 -15.36 -6.50
N TYR A 208 10.95 -16.04 -5.75
CA TYR A 208 11.63 -15.42 -4.60
C TYR A 208 12.52 -14.25 -5.01
N ALA A 209 13.32 -14.40 -6.08
CA ALA A 209 14.22 -13.35 -6.55
C ALA A 209 13.45 -12.10 -7.01
N THR A 210 12.40 -12.28 -7.82
CA THR A 210 11.56 -11.17 -8.31
C THR A 210 10.72 -10.53 -7.21
N CYS A 211 10.17 -11.31 -6.27
CA CYS A 211 9.50 -10.78 -5.07
C CYS A 211 10.46 -9.97 -4.19
N GLY A 212 11.69 -10.46 -4.02
CA GLY A 212 12.75 -9.76 -3.30
C GLY A 212 13.08 -8.42 -3.95
N LEU A 213 13.28 -8.39 -5.27
CA LEU A 213 13.52 -7.16 -6.03
C LEU A 213 12.35 -6.17 -5.90
N PHE A 214 11.11 -6.64 -6.00
CA PHE A 214 9.92 -5.81 -5.87
C PHE A 214 9.74 -5.21 -4.47
N ASN A 215 9.96 -6.00 -3.42
CA ASN A 215 9.92 -5.47 -2.04
C ASN A 215 11.10 -4.54 -1.74
N PHE A 216 12.28 -4.84 -2.29
CA PHE A 216 13.46 -4.01 -2.12
C PHE A 216 13.28 -2.62 -2.74
N SER A 217 12.64 -2.50 -3.91
CA SER A 217 12.37 -1.19 -4.51
C SER A 217 11.43 -0.33 -3.65
N LYS A 218 10.44 -0.94 -2.97
CA LYS A 218 9.60 -0.25 -1.97
C LYS A 218 10.39 0.19 -0.74
N ILE A 219 11.27 -0.66 -0.22
CA ILE A 219 12.17 -0.29 0.88
C ILE A 219 13.09 0.87 0.49
N ALA A 220 13.63 0.84 -0.74
CA ALA A 220 14.44 1.94 -1.25
C ALA A 220 13.64 3.26 -1.33
N LEU A 221 12.35 3.19 -1.67
CA LEU A 221 11.46 4.35 -1.61
C LEU A 221 11.23 4.86 -0.19
N ILE A 222 11.09 3.97 0.81
CA ILE A 222 11.04 4.37 2.22
C ILE A 222 12.32 5.14 2.59
N PHE A 223 13.48 4.57 2.29
CA PHE A 223 14.76 5.24 2.54
C PHE A 223 14.85 6.61 1.87
N HIS A 224 14.41 6.74 0.62
CA HIS A 224 14.38 8.03 -0.09
C HIS A 224 13.61 9.11 0.69
N HIS A 225 12.44 8.79 1.26
CA HIS A 225 11.68 9.74 2.08
C HIS A 225 12.39 10.11 3.39
N TRP A 226 13.06 9.15 4.02
CA TRP A 226 13.80 9.37 5.28
C TRP A 226 15.10 10.16 5.08
N PHE A 227 15.76 10.02 3.93
CA PHE A 227 16.99 10.77 3.61
C PHE A 227 16.73 12.21 3.17
N PHE A 228 15.48 12.59 2.85
CA PHE A 228 15.14 13.97 2.58
C PHE A 228 15.07 14.78 3.88
N PHE A 229 16.09 15.60 4.10
CA PHE A 229 16.20 16.43 5.30
C PHE A 229 15.23 17.61 5.28
N ILE A 230 14.46 17.72 6.35
CA ILE A 230 13.46 18.77 6.60
C ILE A 230 14.08 20.18 6.62
N THR A 231 15.37 20.28 6.95
CA THR A 231 16.13 21.55 6.94
C THR A 231 16.24 22.17 5.55
N LYS A 232 16.02 21.41 4.47
CA LYS A 232 16.08 21.89 3.08
C LYS A 232 14.73 22.38 2.55
N ILE A 233 13.65 22.27 3.33
CA ILE A 233 12.30 22.65 2.92
C ILE A 233 12.20 24.17 2.72
N TYR A 234 12.94 24.94 3.50
CA TYR A 234 12.94 26.39 3.49
C TYR A 234 14.35 26.92 3.22
N ASP A 235 14.42 28.03 2.48
CA ASP A 235 15.67 28.74 2.23
C ASP A 235 16.12 29.60 3.42
N GLU A 236 17.24 30.29 3.26
CA GLU A 236 17.79 31.18 4.28
C GLU A 236 16.87 32.35 4.62
N ASN A 237 15.96 32.74 3.73
CA ASN A 237 14.96 33.78 3.92
C ASN A 237 13.66 33.25 4.54
N GLY A 238 13.58 31.94 4.80
CA GLY A 238 12.37 31.31 5.32
C GLY A 238 11.26 31.17 4.28
N VAL A 239 11.60 31.21 2.99
CA VAL A 239 10.71 30.94 1.86
C VAL A 239 10.79 29.46 1.48
N TYR A 240 9.65 28.88 1.12
CA TYR A 240 9.56 27.47 0.73
C TYR A 240 10.36 27.20 -0.55
N ASN A 241 11.27 26.22 -0.51
CA ASN A 241 12.18 25.89 -1.60
C ASN A 241 11.53 24.91 -2.58
N ASN A 242 10.73 25.45 -3.51
CA ASN A 242 10.07 24.69 -4.57
C ASN A 242 11.06 23.87 -5.43
N GLU A 243 12.28 24.34 -5.63
CA GLU A 243 13.25 23.67 -6.49
C GLU A 243 13.78 22.37 -5.87
N GLU A 244 14.17 22.39 -4.61
CA GLU A 244 14.67 21.19 -3.93
C GLU A 244 13.57 20.12 -3.81
N PHE A 245 12.32 20.53 -3.57
CA PHE A 245 11.17 19.61 -3.63
C PHE A 245 10.91 19.06 -5.02
N GLY A 246 11.03 19.89 -6.06
CA GLY A 246 10.92 19.44 -7.44
C GLY A 246 11.92 18.32 -7.77
N LYS A 247 13.19 18.49 -7.34
CA LYS A 247 14.23 17.46 -7.48
C LYS A 247 13.87 16.18 -6.72
N PHE A 248 13.45 16.31 -5.46
CA PHE A 248 13.02 15.17 -4.63
C PHE A 248 11.90 14.37 -5.31
N TYR A 249 10.87 15.06 -5.80
CA TYR A 249 9.71 14.42 -6.43
C TYR A 249 10.06 13.76 -7.77
N ASN A 250 10.98 14.32 -8.55
CA ASN A 250 11.42 13.68 -9.78
C ASN A 250 12.10 12.32 -9.51
N VAL A 251 12.95 12.25 -8.48
CA VAL A 251 13.54 10.96 -8.06
C VAL A 251 12.47 10.01 -7.53
N TYR A 252 11.51 10.52 -6.74
CA TYR A 252 10.36 9.75 -6.29
C TYR A 252 9.59 9.11 -7.46
N TRP A 253 9.29 9.85 -8.53
CA TRP A 253 8.56 9.31 -9.68
C TRP A 253 9.36 8.27 -10.46
N VAL A 254 10.68 8.43 -10.58
CA VAL A 254 11.55 7.39 -11.16
C VAL A 254 11.52 6.12 -10.31
N MET A 255 11.57 6.25 -8.98
CA MET A 255 11.46 5.12 -8.06
C MET A 255 10.10 4.42 -8.16
N GLN A 256 9.00 5.19 -8.27
CA GLN A 256 7.67 4.64 -8.51
C GLN A 256 7.62 3.85 -9.82
N LEU A 257 8.21 4.38 -10.90
CA LEU A 257 8.30 3.67 -12.17
C LEU A 257 9.04 2.33 -12.02
N ILE A 258 10.18 2.32 -11.31
CA ILE A 258 10.94 1.09 -11.01
C ILE A 258 10.09 0.08 -10.22
N ILE A 259 9.31 0.53 -9.23
CA ILE A 259 8.40 -0.32 -8.46
C ILE A 259 7.36 -0.98 -9.37
N ILE A 260 6.74 -0.23 -10.29
CA ILE A 260 5.74 -0.77 -11.21
C ILE A 260 6.36 -1.80 -12.16
N TYR A 261 7.55 -1.52 -12.74
CA TYR A 261 8.26 -2.51 -13.56
C TYR A 261 8.64 -3.76 -12.77
N ALA A 262 9.13 -3.61 -11.53
CA ALA A 262 9.45 -4.73 -10.66
C ALA A 262 8.20 -5.56 -10.32
N SER A 263 7.04 -4.92 -10.12
CA SER A 263 5.75 -5.61 -9.94
C SER A 263 5.38 -6.44 -11.16
N LEU A 264 5.53 -5.90 -12.37
CA LEU A 264 5.22 -6.63 -13.60
C LEU A 264 6.14 -7.85 -13.76
N PHE A 265 7.45 -7.70 -13.51
CA PHE A 265 8.37 -8.84 -13.54
C PHE A 265 8.02 -9.91 -12.52
N TYR A 266 7.57 -9.50 -11.33
CA TYR A 266 7.08 -10.40 -10.31
C TYR A 266 5.85 -11.18 -10.78
N ASP A 267 4.84 -10.49 -11.33
CA ASP A 267 3.62 -11.11 -11.86
C ASP A 267 3.92 -12.09 -13.02
N ILE A 268 4.82 -11.71 -13.95
CA ILE A 268 5.27 -12.59 -15.04
C ILE A 268 5.95 -13.85 -14.49
N SER A 269 6.80 -13.71 -13.46
CA SER A 269 7.49 -14.85 -12.83
C SER A 269 6.50 -15.80 -12.16
N VAL A 270 5.55 -15.27 -11.39
CA VAL A 270 4.47 -16.06 -10.77
C VAL A 270 3.64 -16.77 -11.83
N TYR A 271 3.21 -16.05 -12.88
CA TYR A 271 2.44 -16.61 -13.97
C TYR A 271 3.19 -17.73 -14.70
N TYR A 272 4.47 -17.52 -15.05
CA TYR A 272 5.27 -18.53 -15.73
C TYR A 272 5.39 -19.81 -14.91
N VAL A 273 5.68 -19.67 -13.61
CA VAL A 273 5.78 -20.82 -12.71
C VAL A 273 4.44 -21.53 -12.59
N LEU A 274 3.34 -20.83 -12.31
CA LEU A 274 2.01 -21.45 -12.18
C LEU A 274 1.54 -22.11 -13.47
N LYS A 275 1.78 -21.48 -14.63
CA LYS A 275 1.44 -22.01 -15.95
C LYS A 275 2.09 -23.38 -16.18
N LYS A 276 3.38 -23.51 -15.85
CA LYS A 276 4.14 -24.77 -15.97
C LYS A 276 3.51 -25.93 -15.19
N TYR A 277 2.96 -25.66 -14.00
CA TYR A 277 2.31 -26.68 -13.17
C TYR A 277 0.84 -26.91 -13.52
N SER A 278 0.12 -25.88 -13.96
CA SER A 278 -1.31 -25.96 -14.26
C SER A 278 -1.62 -26.80 -15.50
N PHE A 279 -0.74 -26.84 -16.51
CA PHE A 279 -0.96 -27.62 -17.74
C PHE A 279 -0.98 -29.13 -17.53
N GLN A 280 -0.44 -29.63 -16.43
CA GLN A 280 -0.55 -31.06 -16.10
C GLN A 280 -1.98 -31.47 -15.74
N ILE A 281 -2.86 -30.51 -15.41
CA ILE A 281 -4.23 -30.77 -14.93
C ILE A 281 -5.29 -30.51 -16.02
N SER A 282 -4.95 -29.80 -17.10
CA SER A 282 -5.89 -29.31 -18.11
C SER A 282 -6.45 -30.35 -19.09
N ILE A 283 -6.15 -31.64 -18.91
CA ILE A 283 -6.63 -32.72 -19.79
C ILE A 283 -8.10 -33.10 -19.49
N SER A 284 -8.72 -32.55 -18.44
CA SER A 284 -10.14 -32.79 -18.15
C SER A 284 -11.06 -31.73 -18.79
N GLY A 285 -12.11 -32.16 -19.50
CA GLY A 285 -13.09 -31.34 -20.24
C GLY A 285 -14.02 -30.46 -19.38
N VAL A 286 -13.47 -29.76 -18.39
CA VAL A 286 -14.21 -28.96 -17.42
C VAL A 286 -14.48 -27.53 -17.95
N SER A 287 -15.69 -27.02 -17.73
CA SER A 287 -16.15 -25.66 -18.10
C SER A 287 -15.28 -24.53 -17.50
N PHE A 288 -15.18 -23.39 -18.20
CA PHE A 288 -14.40 -22.21 -17.82
C PHE A 288 -14.73 -21.69 -16.41
N VAL A 289 -16.01 -21.61 -16.02
CA VAL A 289 -16.40 -21.10 -14.70
C VAL A 289 -15.85 -21.98 -13.58
N LYS A 290 -15.91 -23.31 -13.78
CA LYS A 290 -15.34 -24.28 -12.83
C LYS A 290 -13.81 -24.20 -12.82
N LYS A 291 -13.18 -23.89 -13.97
CA LYS A 291 -11.75 -23.58 -14.04
C LYS A 291 -11.38 -22.28 -13.30
N PHE A 292 -12.11 -21.19 -13.48
CA PHE A 292 -11.87 -19.92 -12.79
C PHE A 292 -12.03 -20.03 -11.26
N LYS A 293 -13.02 -20.80 -10.82
CA LYS A 293 -13.23 -21.12 -9.40
C LYS A 293 -12.11 -21.96 -8.82
N THR A 294 -11.58 -22.91 -9.60
CA THR A 294 -10.60 -23.89 -9.12
C THR A 294 -9.14 -23.41 -9.26
N TYR A 295 -8.83 -22.60 -10.27
CA TYR A 295 -7.46 -22.22 -10.62
C TYR A 295 -7.19 -20.74 -10.37
N SER A 296 -6.30 -20.46 -9.42
CA SER A 296 -5.78 -19.12 -9.13
C SER A 296 -5.01 -18.48 -10.30
N THR A 297 -4.62 -19.27 -11.32
CA THR A 297 -3.88 -18.81 -12.50
C THR A 297 -4.63 -17.73 -13.30
N TYR A 298 -5.96 -17.85 -13.43
CA TYR A 298 -6.75 -16.87 -14.19
C TYR A 298 -6.76 -15.49 -13.53
N ARG A 299 -6.74 -15.44 -12.19
CA ARG A 299 -6.72 -14.17 -11.44
C ARG A 299 -5.41 -13.41 -11.66
N ILE A 300 -4.29 -14.12 -11.65
CA ILE A 300 -2.94 -13.58 -11.91
C ILE A 300 -2.79 -13.15 -13.37
N TYR A 301 -3.46 -13.84 -14.29
CA TYR A 301 -3.53 -13.39 -15.68
C TYR A 301 -4.26 -12.04 -15.83
N VAL A 302 -5.36 -11.84 -15.10
CA VAL A 302 -6.09 -10.56 -15.10
C VAL A 302 -5.24 -9.43 -14.52
N THR A 303 -4.53 -9.63 -13.40
CA THR A 303 -3.62 -8.59 -12.86
C THR A 303 -2.50 -8.25 -13.84
N ALA A 304 -1.88 -9.26 -14.45
CA ALA A 304 -0.80 -9.07 -15.41
C ALA A 304 -1.28 -8.32 -16.66
N LEU A 305 -2.48 -8.64 -17.16
CA LEU A 305 -3.08 -7.96 -18.31
C LEU A 305 -3.36 -6.48 -18.00
N VAL A 306 -4.00 -6.20 -16.86
CA VAL A 306 -4.28 -4.82 -16.45
C VAL A 306 -2.98 -4.03 -16.28
N SER A 307 -1.98 -4.62 -15.64
CA SER A 307 -0.67 -4.00 -15.47
C SER A 307 0.03 -3.74 -16.80
N ALA A 308 -0.07 -4.67 -17.77
CA ALA A 308 0.51 -4.50 -19.09
C ALA A 308 -0.15 -3.36 -19.90
N ILE A 309 -1.43 -3.09 -19.69
CA ILE A 309 -2.17 -1.99 -20.34
C ILE A 309 -1.83 -0.65 -19.72
N PHE A 310 -1.82 -0.54 -18.38
CA PHE A 310 -1.59 0.73 -17.70
C PHE A 310 -0.11 1.12 -17.62
N LEU A 311 0.82 0.16 -17.66
CA LEU A 311 2.25 0.45 -17.54
C LEU A 311 2.74 1.42 -18.64
N PRO A 312 2.48 1.22 -19.95
CA PRO A 312 2.89 2.17 -20.99
C PRO A 312 2.34 3.58 -20.76
N MET A 313 1.09 3.70 -20.28
CA MET A 313 0.45 4.98 -19.98
C MET A 313 1.18 5.70 -18.85
N ILE A 314 1.44 5.01 -17.74
CA ILE A 314 2.17 5.59 -16.59
C ILE A 314 3.61 5.94 -16.99
N SER A 315 4.31 5.05 -17.71
CA SER A 315 5.66 5.32 -18.19
C SER A 315 5.71 6.58 -19.05
N LEU A 316 4.83 6.70 -20.05
CA LEU A 316 4.79 7.86 -20.94
C LEU A 316 4.59 9.16 -20.17
N THR A 317 3.69 9.16 -19.18
CA THR A 317 3.40 10.36 -18.39
C THR A 317 4.55 10.76 -17.47
N ILE A 318 5.24 9.80 -16.84
CA ILE A 318 6.44 10.07 -16.04
C ILE A 318 7.56 10.60 -16.94
N PHE A 319 7.75 10.03 -18.13
CA PHE A 319 8.72 10.55 -19.11
C PHE A 319 8.35 11.97 -19.56
N ALA A 320 7.09 12.25 -19.81
CA ALA A 320 6.63 13.60 -20.14
C ALA A 320 6.95 14.57 -19.00
N ARG A 321 6.63 14.22 -17.74
CA ARG A 321 6.98 15.04 -16.57
C ARG A 321 8.47 15.33 -16.50
N LEU A 322 9.32 14.31 -16.65
CA LEU A 322 10.78 14.47 -16.63
C LEU A 322 11.25 15.37 -17.79
N TYR A 323 10.66 15.23 -18.98
CA TYR A 323 10.95 16.06 -20.15
C TYR A 323 10.57 17.54 -19.88
N TYR A 324 9.35 17.80 -19.43
CA TYR A 324 8.90 19.16 -19.10
C TYR A 324 9.75 19.81 -18.00
N TYR A 325 10.19 19.03 -17.01
CA TYR A 325 11.01 19.53 -15.93
C TYR A 325 12.44 19.86 -16.39
N TYR A 326 13.14 18.93 -17.05
CA TYR A 326 14.57 19.10 -17.39
C TYR A 326 14.80 19.85 -18.69
N VAL A 327 13.97 19.64 -19.72
CA VAL A 327 14.15 20.24 -21.05
C VAL A 327 13.48 21.60 -21.13
N LEU A 328 12.21 21.69 -20.69
CA LEU A 328 11.42 22.92 -20.80
C LEU A 328 11.51 23.83 -19.57
N LYS A 329 12.14 23.37 -18.48
CA LYS A 329 12.29 24.11 -17.22
C LYS A 329 10.96 24.58 -16.60
N LEU A 330 9.85 23.91 -16.92
CA LEU A 330 8.54 24.21 -16.35
C LEU A 330 8.37 23.45 -15.02
N LYS A 331 8.80 24.09 -13.93
CA LYS A 331 8.87 23.47 -12.59
C LYS A 331 7.52 23.27 -11.90
N ASN A 332 6.49 24.05 -12.25
CA ASN A 332 5.22 24.12 -11.51
C ASN A 332 4.09 23.27 -12.13
N LEU A 333 4.43 22.33 -13.04
CA LEU A 333 3.41 21.47 -13.65
C LEU A 333 3.06 20.31 -12.72
N ASP A 334 1.78 20.22 -12.35
CA ASP A 334 1.27 19.12 -11.55
C ASP A 334 0.92 17.91 -12.43
N PHE A 335 1.82 16.93 -12.44
CA PHE A 335 1.63 15.64 -13.07
C PHE A 335 1.38 14.60 -11.97
N SER A 336 0.19 14.62 -11.37
CA SER A 336 -0.21 13.64 -10.35
C SER A 336 -0.88 12.42 -11.00
N PHE A 337 -0.29 11.23 -10.78
CA PHE A 337 -0.85 9.93 -11.21
C PHE A 337 -1.07 8.99 -10.04
N GLU A 338 -1.11 9.53 -8.84
CA GLU A 338 -1.22 8.74 -7.62
C GLU A 338 -2.54 7.95 -7.60
N GLU A 339 -3.63 8.51 -8.12
CA GLU A 339 -4.93 7.84 -8.20
C GLU A 339 -4.90 6.58 -9.09
N ILE A 340 -4.27 6.66 -10.26
CA ILE A 340 -4.15 5.51 -11.18
C ILE A 340 -3.28 4.43 -10.54
N LYS A 341 -2.15 4.82 -9.93
CA LYS A 341 -1.29 3.90 -9.18
C LYS A 341 -2.07 3.21 -8.06
N ILE A 342 -2.77 3.97 -7.22
CA ILE A 342 -3.60 3.43 -6.13
C ILE A 342 -4.64 2.45 -6.67
N SER A 343 -5.29 2.76 -7.81
CA SER A 343 -6.27 1.88 -8.44
C SER A 343 -5.65 0.53 -8.88
N ILE A 344 -4.48 0.54 -9.52
CA ILE A 344 -3.77 -0.68 -9.97
C ILE A 344 -3.36 -1.54 -8.77
N THR A 345 -2.76 -0.92 -7.76
CA THR A 345 -2.36 -1.62 -6.52
C THR A 345 -3.59 -2.17 -5.80
N ASN A 346 -4.69 -1.43 -5.75
CA ASN A 346 -5.92 -1.88 -5.12
C ASN A 346 -6.54 -3.08 -5.85
N LEU A 347 -6.47 -3.11 -7.18
CA LEU A 347 -6.93 -4.26 -7.97
C LEU A 347 -6.19 -5.55 -7.60
N GLN A 348 -4.86 -5.47 -7.44
CA GLN A 348 -4.06 -6.62 -7.01
C GLN A 348 -4.54 -7.14 -5.64
N TYR A 349 -4.87 -6.24 -4.71
CA TYR A 349 -5.37 -6.62 -3.39
C TYR A 349 -6.79 -7.17 -3.41
N PHE A 350 -7.71 -6.61 -4.20
CA PHE A 350 -9.04 -7.21 -4.39
C PHE A 350 -8.96 -8.67 -4.82
N ILE A 351 -7.98 -9.00 -5.65
CA ILE A 351 -7.77 -10.35 -6.14
C ILE A 351 -7.34 -11.32 -5.02
N ILE A 352 -6.64 -10.85 -3.99
CA ILE A 352 -6.35 -11.63 -2.78
C ILE A 352 -7.66 -12.03 -2.08
N PHE A 353 -8.55 -11.07 -1.86
CA PHE A 353 -9.83 -11.33 -1.19
C PHE A 353 -10.73 -12.25 -2.00
N ILE A 354 -10.84 -12.02 -3.32
CA ILE A 354 -11.60 -12.88 -4.23
C ILE A 354 -11.05 -14.32 -4.22
N ASP A 355 -9.72 -14.48 -4.24
CA ASP A 355 -9.08 -15.80 -4.15
C ASP A 355 -9.48 -16.53 -2.86
N GLN A 356 -9.46 -15.84 -1.72
CA GLN A 356 -9.81 -16.43 -0.43
C GLN A 356 -11.28 -16.84 -0.32
N ILE A 357 -12.21 -16.02 -0.83
CA ILE A 357 -13.65 -16.37 -0.85
C ILE A 357 -13.87 -17.65 -1.67
N LEU A 358 -13.26 -17.72 -2.86
CA LEU A 358 -13.43 -18.86 -3.76
C LEU A 358 -12.81 -20.14 -3.18
N LEU A 359 -11.65 -20.04 -2.52
CA LEU A 359 -11.02 -21.17 -1.84
C LEU A 359 -11.86 -21.69 -0.68
N SER A 360 -12.43 -20.81 0.14
CA SER A 360 -13.31 -21.20 1.24
C SER A 360 -14.49 -22.04 0.74
N TYR A 361 -15.16 -21.59 -0.33
CA TYR A 361 -16.29 -22.32 -0.91
C TYR A 361 -15.88 -23.67 -1.52
N SER A 362 -14.66 -23.77 -2.07
CA SER A 362 -14.18 -25.03 -2.67
C SER A 362 -13.96 -26.12 -1.62
N ASN A 363 -13.50 -25.76 -0.41
CA ASN A 363 -13.23 -26.71 0.66
C ASN A 363 -14.52 -27.32 1.21
N GLU A 364 -15.57 -26.51 1.41
CA GLU A 364 -16.86 -26.99 1.96
C GLU A 364 -17.54 -28.05 1.07
N ASN A 365 -17.44 -27.90 -0.26
CA ASN A 365 -18.01 -28.87 -1.20
C ASN A 365 -17.24 -30.20 -1.24
N SER A 366 -15.95 -30.18 -0.91
CA SER A 366 -15.15 -31.40 -0.89
C SER A 366 -15.51 -32.30 0.30
N ASP A 367 -15.92 -31.71 1.43
CA ASP A 367 -16.29 -32.45 2.64
C ASP A 367 -17.72 -33.02 2.57
N SER A 368 -18.64 -32.36 1.86
CA SER A 368 -20.01 -32.88 1.67
C SER A 368 -20.04 -34.13 0.79
N SER A 369 -19.24 -34.15 -0.29
CA SER A 369 -19.17 -35.30 -1.21
C SER A 369 -18.62 -36.58 -0.57
N LYS A 370 -17.79 -36.47 0.48
CA LYS A 370 -17.26 -37.64 1.21
C LYS A 370 -18.29 -38.28 2.15
N LYS A 371 -19.34 -37.55 2.54
CA LYS A 371 -20.35 -38.06 3.50
C LYS A 371 -21.47 -38.87 2.83
N SER A 372 -21.71 -38.75 1.52
CA SER A 372 -22.82 -39.47 0.86
C SER A 372 -22.52 -40.93 0.49
N ASN A 373 -21.27 -41.40 0.59
CA ASN A 373 -20.89 -42.79 0.26
C ASN A 373 -20.77 -43.72 1.47
N LYS A 374 -21.30 -43.34 2.64
CA LYS A 374 -21.69 -44.36 3.65
C LYS A 374 -22.97 -45.02 3.15
N SER A 375 -22.81 -45.85 2.12
CA SER A 375 -23.81 -46.83 1.76
C SER A 375 -24.13 -47.66 3.00
N ASN A 376 -25.42 -47.85 3.23
CA ASN A 376 -25.96 -48.83 4.14
C ASN A 376 -25.21 -50.13 3.95
N LYS A 377 -24.27 -50.43 4.85
CA LYS A 377 -23.81 -51.79 5.07
C LYS A 377 -25.05 -52.47 5.65
N SER A 378 -25.87 -53.05 4.77
CA SER A 378 -26.95 -53.92 5.17
C SER A 378 -26.30 -54.97 6.08
N ASN A 379 -26.67 -54.92 7.36
CA ASN A 379 -26.40 -55.98 8.29
C ASN A 379 -27.21 -57.19 7.82
N ASN A 380 -26.73 -57.90 6.80
CA ASN A 380 -27.01 -59.32 6.69
C ASN A 380 -26.19 -60.00 7.77
N SER A 381 -26.77 -60.04 8.97
CA SER A 381 -26.35 -60.90 10.06
C SER A 381 -26.63 -62.36 9.68
N THR A 382 -25.86 -62.92 8.76
CA THR A 382 -25.66 -64.37 8.73
C THR A 382 -24.57 -64.70 9.75
N ARG A 383 -25.03 -65.03 10.97
CA ARG A 383 -24.27 -65.82 11.94
C ARG A 383 -23.81 -67.10 11.21
N SER A 384 -22.57 -67.13 10.72
CA SER A 384 -21.87 -68.40 10.53
C SER A 384 -20.85 -68.54 11.64
N TYR A 385 -21.24 -69.34 12.64
CA TYR A 385 -20.33 -69.91 13.61
C TYR A 385 -19.44 -70.91 12.85
N SER A 386 -18.23 -70.50 12.47
CA SER A 386 -17.19 -71.42 12.03
C SER A 386 -16.17 -71.56 13.15
N LYS A 387 -16.32 -72.64 13.90
CA LYS A 387 -15.32 -73.21 14.80
C LYS A 387 -14.17 -73.81 13.98
N ASN A 388 -13.01 -73.87 14.63
CA ASN A 388 -11.81 -74.63 14.27
C ASN A 388 -10.96 -73.97 13.17
N SER A 389 -9.63 -73.99 13.19
CA SER A 389 -8.69 -74.78 13.96
C SER A 389 -7.35 -74.05 14.04
N LEU A 390 -6.73 -74.16 15.22
CA LEU A 390 -5.30 -74.05 15.43
C LEU A 390 -4.55 -74.89 14.37
N THR A 391 -3.73 -74.29 13.51
CA THR A 391 -2.60 -75.01 12.90
C THR A 391 -1.55 -74.08 12.31
N LYS A 392 -0.32 -74.31 12.79
CA LYS A 392 0.96 -74.25 12.07
C LYS A 392 1.44 -72.93 11.45
N LYS A 393 2.32 -72.31 12.25
CA LYS A 393 3.64 -71.78 11.88
C LYS A 393 4.30 -72.58 10.74
N ILE A 394 4.43 -71.97 9.56
CA ILE A 394 5.42 -72.33 8.53
C ILE A 394 6.10 -71.04 8.08
N ARG A 395 7.41 -70.99 8.28
CA ARG A 395 8.33 -70.08 7.59
C ARG A 395 8.71 -70.74 6.26
N SER A 396 8.61 -70.01 5.16
CA SER A 396 9.59 -70.07 4.07
C SER A 396 9.52 -68.79 3.21
N PRO A 397 10.59 -68.49 2.45
CA PRO A 397 10.88 -67.17 1.90
C PRO A 397 10.51 -67.03 0.41
N ASN A 398 10.58 -65.78 -0.07
CA ASN A 398 10.73 -65.38 -1.47
C ASN A 398 9.70 -65.90 -2.48
N GLU A 399 8.87 -64.98 -2.98
CA GLU A 399 8.53 -64.98 -4.40
C GLU A 399 8.31 -63.55 -4.91
N ASN A 400 9.14 -63.20 -5.90
CA ASN A 400 9.10 -62.01 -6.70
C ASN A 400 8.02 -62.14 -7.80
N ASN A 401 7.57 -60.98 -8.29
CA ASN A 401 7.09 -60.74 -9.66
C ASN A 401 5.80 -61.43 -10.15
N SER A 402 4.64 -60.79 -9.98
CA SER A 402 3.50 -60.96 -10.91
C SER A 402 2.39 -59.89 -10.85
N ILE A 403 2.68 -58.63 -10.47
CA ILE A 403 1.69 -57.52 -10.52
C ILE A 403 2.08 -56.47 -11.59
N LYS A 404 2.50 -56.93 -12.77
CA LYS A 404 2.72 -56.06 -13.94
C LYS A 404 1.93 -56.46 -15.19
N THR A 405 1.24 -57.59 -15.18
CA THR A 405 0.49 -58.09 -16.34
C THR A 405 -1.03 -57.88 -16.26
N LEU A 406 -1.58 -57.48 -15.10
CA LEU A 406 -3.03 -57.25 -14.99
C LEU A 406 -3.48 -55.83 -15.42
N ILE A 407 -2.57 -54.87 -15.53
CA ILE A 407 -2.91 -53.48 -15.88
C ILE A 407 -2.92 -53.26 -17.42
N ASN A 408 -2.21 -54.08 -18.20
CA ASN A 408 -2.18 -53.92 -19.66
C ASN A 408 -3.42 -54.48 -20.39
N ASN A 409 -4.16 -55.41 -19.80
CA ASN A 409 -5.33 -56.00 -20.48
C ASN A 409 -6.63 -55.23 -20.28
N GLN A 410 -6.70 -54.28 -19.33
CA GLN A 410 -7.85 -53.38 -19.18
C GLN A 410 -7.76 -52.10 -20.02
N MET A 411 -6.58 -51.76 -20.56
CA MET A 411 -6.42 -50.57 -21.39
C MET A 411 -6.68 -50.82 -22.89
N ILE A 412 -6.59 -52.08 -23.34
CA ILE A 412 -6.80 -52.46 -24.76
C ILE A 412 -8.29 -52.66 -25.08
N THR A 413 -9.13 -53.01 -24.10
CA THR A 413 -10.59 -53.15 -24.30
C THR A 413 -11.34 -51.82 -24.41
N LEU A 414 -10.73 -50.70 -24.03
CA LEU A 414 -11.34 -49.37 -24.13
C LEU A 414 -11.07 -48.65 -25.46
N ILE A 415 -10.11 -49.15 -26.26
CA ILE A 415 -9.77 -48.54 -27.57
C ILE A 415 -10.62 -49.12 -28.71
N ASN A 416 -11.19 -50.31 -28.55
CA ASN A 416 -12.02 -50.93 -29.59
C ASN A 416 -13.51 -50.52 -29.57
N HIS A 417 -13.91 -49.58 -28.70
CA HIS A 417 -15.29 -49.10 -28.64
C HIS A 417 -15.50 -47.67 -29.12
N ILE A 418 -14.47 -47.06 -29.73
CA ILE A 418 -14.55 -45.77 -30.42
C ILE A 418 -13.94 -45.95 -31.82
N ASN A 419 -14.76 -46.50 -32.72
CA ASN A 419 -14.74 -46.26 -34.17
C ASN A 419 -16.11 -46.58 -34.72
#